data_AF-A0A5C8SCT6-F1
#
_entry.id   AF-A0A5C8SCT6-F1
#
_cell.length_a   1.000
_cell.length_b   1.000
_cell.length_c   1.000
_cell.angle_alpha   90.00
_cell.angle_beta   90.00
_cell.angle_gamma   90.00
#
_symmetry.space_group_name_H-M   'P 1'
#
loop_
_entity.id
_entity.type
_entity.pdbx_description
1 polymer ?
#
loop_
_entity_poly.entity_id
_entity_poly.type
_entity_poly.pdbx_seq_one_letter_code
_entity_poly.pdbx_strand_id
1 'polypeptide(L)'
;MSPDEIGWDPDDAPELDAAWFEQADIRVGGRLVERGHRPGDTERLVLPTNLVERFRSGGPDWQIRIETALKEWLNEHPDLL
;
A
#
# COMPACT_ATOMS: atom_id res chain seq x y z
N MET A 1 -15.39 -35.89 -2.50
CA MET A 1 -14.83 -35.12 -1.39
C MET A 1 -15.97 -34.29 -0.86
N SER A 2 -16.45 -34.63 0.34
CA SER A 2 -17.46 -33.81 1.02
C SER A 2 -16.79 -32.52 1.48
N PRO A 3 -17.52 -31.38 1.55
CA PRO A 3 -16.97 -30.11 2.03
C PRO A 3 -16.30 -30.21 3.41
N ASP A 4 -16.69 -31.20 4.21
CA ASP A 4 -16.20 -31.45 5.57
C ASP A 4 -14.73 -31.97 5.67
N GLU A 5 -14.09 -32.32 4.55
CA GLU A 5 -12.67 -32.76 4.51
C GLU A 5 -11.67 -31.59 4.33
N ILE A 6 -12.14 -30.40 3.98
CA ILE A 6 -11.33 -29.17 3.94
C ILE A 6 -11.53 -28.53 5.30
N GLY A 7 -10.49 -28.46 6.15
CA GLY A 7 -10.52 -27.96 7.53
C GLY A 7 -10.85 -26.46 7.67
N TRP A 8 -11.95 -26.04 7.07
CA TRP A 8 -12.58 -24.74 7.19
C TRP A 8 -13.73 -24.90 8.17
N ASP A 9 -13.50 -24.55 9.43
CA ASP A 9 -14.55 -24.45 10.42
C ASP A 9 -15.30 -23.12 10.20
N PRO A 10 -16.60 -23.11 9.90
CA PRO A 10 -17.36 -21.88 9.76
C PRO A 10 -17.36 -21.01 11.02
N ASP A 11 -17.05 -21.57 12.20
CA ASP A 11 -16.94 -20.84 13.46
C ASP A 11 -15.59 -20.11 13.62
N ASP A 12 -14.59 -20.41 12.78
CA ASP A 12 -13.29 -19.69 12.72
C ASP A 12 -13.32 -18.47 11.77
N ALA A 13 -14.47 -18.17 11.16
CA ALA A 13 -14.60 -17.02 10.27
C ALA A 13 -14.43 -15.70 11.05
N PRO A 14 -13.64 -14.73 10.55
CA PRO A 14 -13.52 -13.43 11.19
C PRO A 14 -14.87 -12.70 11.14
N GLU A 15 -15.22 -12.03 12.23
CA GLU A 15 -16.37 -11.14 12.28
C GLU A 15 -16.20 -10.00 11.26
N LEU A 16 -17.22 -9.78 10.44
CA LEU A 16 -17.25 -8.72 9.42
C LEU A 16 -17.62 -7.38 10.07
N ASP A 17 -16.74 -6.90 10.95
CA ASP A 17 -16.91 -5.62 11.62
C ASP A 17 -16.47 -4.42 10.76
N ALA A 18 -16.69 -3.20 11.25
CA ALA A 18 -16.33 -1.99 10.51
C ALA A 18 -14.82 -1.91 10.20
N ALA A 19 -13.96 -2.45 11.08
CA ALA A 19 -12.51 -2.44 10.90
C ALA A 19 -12.07 -3.41 9.79
N TRP A 20 -12.81 -4.51 9.60
CA TRP A 20 -12.66 -5.40 8.46
C TRP A 20 -13.01 -4.68 7.14
N PHE A 21 -14.11 -3.94 7.12
CA PHE A 21 -14.55 -3.20 5.92
C PHE A 21 -13.64 -2.01 5.56
N GLU A 22 -13.02 -1.33 6.52
CA GLU A 22 -12.07 -0.24 6.26
C GLU A 22 -10.85 -0.69 5.42
N GLN A 23 -10.47 -1.96 5.56
CA GLN A 23 -9.35 -2.57 4.84
C GLN A 23 -9.77 -3.28 3.55
N ALA A 24 -11.07 -3.40 3.28
CA ALA A 24 -11.60 -4.19 2.19
C ALA A 24 -11.69 -3.40 0.88
N ASP A 25 -11.43 -4.06 -0.25
CA ASP A 25 -11.65 -3.50 -1.59
C ASP A 25 -13.15 -3.45 -1.92
N ILE A 26 -13.66 -2.28 -2.27
CA ILE A 26 -15.04 -2.11 -2.75
C ILE A 26 -15.10 -2.46 -4.24
N ARG A 27 -15.89 -3.47 -4.59
CA ARG A 27 -16.13 -3.89 -5.98
C ARG A 27 -17.62 -3.83 -6.33
N VAL A 28 -17.94 -3.28 -7.50
CA VAL A 28 -19.31 -3.26 -8.05
C VAL A 28 -19.29 -3.90 -9.43
N GLY A 29 -20.09 -4.95 -9.64
CA GLY A 29 -20.15 -5.67 -10.91
C GLY A 29 -18.81 -6.29 -11.35
N GLY A 30 -17.98 -6.69 -10.39
CA GLY A 30 -16.63 -7.23 -10.65
C GLY A 30 -15.55 -6.16 -10.88
N ARG A 31 -15.92 -4.89 -11.02
CA ARG A 31 -14.97 -3.77 -11.17
C ARG A 31 -14.61 -3.18 -9.81
N LEU A 32 -13.31 -2.99 -9.60
CA LEU A 32 -12.78 -2.29 -8.43
C LEU A 32 -13.17 -0.82 -8.48
N VAL A 33 -13.88 -0.35 -7.45
CA VAL A 33 -14.37 1.03 -7.31
C VAL A 33 -13.49 1.79 -6.33
N GLU A 34 -13.14 1.16 -5.20
CA GLU A 34 -12.28 1.75 -4.17
C GLU A 34 -11.37 0.66 -3.61
N ARG A 35 -10.10 0.99 -3.39
CA ARG A 35 -9.16 0.08 -2.74
C ARG A 35 -9.25 0.26 -1.24
N GLY A 36 -9.29 -0.84 -0.50
CA GLY A 36 -9.24 -0.80 0.96
C GLY A 36 -7.98 -0.08 1.44
N HIS A 37 -8.13 0.80 2.42
CA HIS A 37 -7.01 1.58 2.91
C HIS A 37 -6.21 0.71 3.89
N ARG A 38 -5.06 0.19 3.45
CA ARG A 38 -4.06 -0.24 4.42
C ARG A 38 -3.42 1.01 5.02
N PRO A 39 -3.41 1.18 6.36
CA PRO A 39 -2.52 2.17 6.95
C PRO A 39 -1.11 1.80 6.51
N GLY A 40 -0.51 2.62 5.65
CA GLY A 40 0.89 2.43 5.29
C GLY A 40 1.72 2.81 6.50
N ASP A 41 2.62 1.94 6.92
CA ASP A 41 3.70 2.29 7.86
C ASP A 41 4.54 3.39 7.21
N THR A 42 4.11 4.64 7.41
CA THR A 42 4.71 5.80 6.78
C THR A 42 5.68 6.40 7.76
N GLU A 43 6.96 6.07 7.59
CA GLU A 43 8.02 6.74 8.34
C GLU A 43 8.27 8.16 7.80
N ARG A 44 8.59 9.09 8.70
CA ARG A 44 8.83 10.48 8.33
C ARG A 44 10.30 10.69 7.94
N LEU A 45 10.57 10.76 6.64
CA LEU A 45 11.89 11.12 6.12
C LEU A 45 12.10 12.65 6.09
N VAL A 46 13.22 13.12 6.65
CA VAL A 46 13.64 14.53 6.57
C VAL A 46 14.70 14.67 5.48
N LEU A 47 14.47 15.60 4.55
CA LEU A 47 15.36 15.86 3.42
C LEU A 47 15.88 17.31 3.45
N PRO A 48 17.07 17.56 2.88
CA PRO A 48 17.58 18.91 2.70
C PRO A 48 16.61 19.80 1.94
N THR A 49 16.46 21.06 2.37
CA THR A 49 15.50 22.02 1.79
C THR A 49 15.72 22.22 0.29
N ASN A 50 16.97 22.33 -0.16
CA ASN A 50 17.29 22.52 -1.58
C ASN A 50 16.82 21.34 -2.47
N LEU A 51 16.83 20.11 -1.94
CA LEU A 51 16.36 18.93 -2.64
C LEU A 51 14.83 18.96 -2.75
N VAL A 52 14.15 19.25 -1.64
CA VAL A 52 12.69 19.37 -1.60
C VAL A 52 12.19 20.44 -2.58
N GLU A 53 12.82 21.62 -2.59
CA GLU A 53 12.46 22.70 -3.51
C GLU A 53 12.64 22.31 -4.98
N ARG A 54 13.70 21.55 -5.31
CA ARG A 54 13.93 21.05 -6.67
C ARG A 54 12.87 20.06 -7.11
N PHE A 55 12.40 19.18 -6.22
CA PHE A 55 11.32 18.25 -6.54
C PHE A 55 9.97 18.98 -6.65
N ARG A 56 9.70 19.95 -5.76
CA ARG A 56 8.48 20.77 -5.78
C ARG A 56 8.35 21.62 -7.05
N SER A 57 9.45 22.16 -7.57
CA SER A 57 9.43 22.94 -8.81
C SER A 57 8.99 22.12 -10.03
N GLY A 58 9.14 20.80 -9.96
CA GLY A 58 8.65 19.86 -10.97
C GLY A 58 7.13 19.70 -10.97
N GLY A 59 6.38 20.27 -10.01
CA GLY A 59 4.91 20.24 -9.97
C GLY A 59 4.30 19.34 -8.88
N PRO A 60 2.99 19.03 -8.96
CA PRO A 60 2.32 18.13 -8.02
C PRO A 60 2.95 16.73 -8.00
N ASP A 61 2.69 15.94 -6.97
CA ASP A 61 3.24 14.57 -6.84
C ASP A 61 4.77 14.48 -6.72
N TRP A 62 5.41 15.56 -6.25
CA TRP A 62 6.86 15.58 -6.02
C TRP A 62 7.32 14.52 -5.00
N GLN A 63 6.46 14.14 -4.04
CA GLN A 63 6.72 13.08 -3.07
C GLN A 63 6.74 11.68 -3.71
N ILE A 64 5.79 11.41 -4.61
CA ILE A 64 5.76 10.13 -5.35
C ILE A 64 7.00 10.03 -6.23
N ARG A 65 7.39 11.12 -6.90
CA ARG A 65 8.58 11.15 -7.76
C ARG A 65 9.88 10.89 -7.02
N ILE A 66 10.04 11.45 -5.82
CA ILE A 66 11.24 11.16 -5.01
C ILE A 66 11.24 9.72 -4.49
N GLU A 67 10.07 9.17 -4.11
CA GLU A 67 9.96 7.77 -3.71
C GLU A 67 10.32 6.82 -4.87
N THR A 68 9.81 7.08 -6.07
CA THR A 68 10.15 6.30 -7.27
C THR A 68 11.64 6.36 -7.56
N ALA A 69 12.24 7.55 -7.55
CA ALA A 69 13.66 7.71 -7.80
C ALA A 69 14.54 6.96 -6.79
N LEU A 70 14.15 6.97 -5.50
CA LEU A 70 14.86 6.21 -4.46
C LEU A 70 14.73 4.69 -4.67
N LYS A 71 13.56 4.20 -5.07
CA LYS A 71 13.34 2.78 -5.38
C LYS A 71 14.17 2.33 -6.59
N GLU A 72 14.20 3.13 -7.64
CA GLU A 72 15.02 2.86 -8.83
C GLU A 72 16.50 2.81 -8.46
N TRP A 73 16.97 3.79 -7.67
CA TRP A 73 18.35 3.82 -7.21
C TRP A 73 18.72 2.59 -6.38
N LEU A 74 17.85 2.13 -5.47
CA LEU A 74 18.10 0.90 -4.69
C LEU A 74 18.15 -0.36 -5.56
N ASN A 75 17.34 -0.42 -6.62
CA ASN A 75 17.39 -1.54 -7.57
C ASN A 75 18.69 -1.56 -8.39
N GLU A 76 19.23 -0.38 -8.70
CA GLU A 76 20.51 -0.23 -9.41
C GLU A 76 21.72 -0.49 -8.50
N HIS A 77 21.56 -0.33 -7.19
CA HIS A 77 22.61 -0.50 -6.18
C HIS A 77 22.25 -1.53 -5.08
N PRO A 78 22.03 -2.80 -5.46
CA PRO A 78 21.62 -3.84 -4.51
C PRO A 78 22.72 -4.24 -3.52
N ASP A 79 23.98 -3.93 -3.81
CA ASP A 79 25.16 -4.24 -3.01
C ASP A 79 25.36 -3.30 -1.80
N LEU A 80 24.59 -2.22 -1.72
CA LEU A 80 24.63 -1.26 -0.61
C LEU A 80 23.64 -1.59 0.52
N LEU A 81 22.99 -2.76 0.45
CA LEU A 81 22.06 -3.30 1.45
C LEU A 81 22.60 -4.59 2.05
#